data_AF-A0A3N5KH44-F1
#
_entry.id   AF-A0A3N5KH44-F1
#
_cell.length_a   1.000
_cell.length_b   1.000
_cell.length_c   1.000
_cell.angle_alpha   90.00
_cell.angle_beta   90.00
_cell.angle_gamma   90.00
#
_symmetry.space_group_name_H-M   'P 1'
#
loop_
_entity.id
_entity.type
_entity.pdbx_description
1 polymer ?
#
loop_
_entity_poly.entity_id
_entity_poly.type
_entity_poly.pdbx_seq_one_letter_code
_entity_poly.pdbx_strand_id
1 'polypeptide(L)'
;MGFLDNYETVNQKVIRLHATFPTNRIETSIIDWQPDKGYILIECRIFRNYEDEKPAAIDYAHGMVGAYNPQMKRWYVEDTVSSAIGRCASVVLGTETKPSLESMQQVETMPKAFIEEDLWAKPFSEDGFATAQSSMDEIKSKLGGEILSEAPICAHGHMLLKEGTAKTGKPYRGHVCVEKVKANQCSPIWYVLGSDGQWKVQL
;
A
#
# COMPACT_ATOMS: atom_id res chain seq x y z
N MET A 1 -19.44 -4.67 18.10
CA MET A 1 -19.94 -3.78 17.04
C MET A 1 -19.27 -4.23 15.77
N GLY A 2 -20.03 -4.86 14.87
CA GLY A 2 -19.57 -5.22 13.54
C GLY A 2 -19.26 -3.98 12.69
N PHE A 3 -18.44 -4.15 11.66
CA PHE A 3 -17.98 -3.08 10.77
C PHE A 3 -19.14 -2.30 10.12
N LEU A 4 -20.29 -2.95 9.91
CA LEU A 4 -21.46 -2.40 9.24
C LEU A 4 -22.55 -1.83 10.16
N ASP A 5 -22.44 -2.01 11.49
CA ASP A 5 -23.55 -1.74 12.42
C ASP A 5 -23.99 -0.27 12.46
N ASN A 6 -23.11 0.66 12.08
CA ASN A 6 -23.38 2.11 12.09
C ASN A 6 -23.80 2.68 10.73
N TYR A 7 -23.97 1.84 9.71
CA TYR A 7 -24.32 2.29 8.37
C TYR A 7 -25.82 2.18 8.10
N GLU A 8 -26.39 3.26 7.56
CA GLU A 8 -27.77 3.29 7.08
C GLU A 8 -27.81 2.98 5.58
N THR A 9 -28.87 2.30 5.13
CA THR A 9 -29.18 2.15 3.70
C THR A 9 -29.67 3.47 3.12
N VAL A 10 -29.61 3.62 1.79
CA VAL A 10 -30.14 4.82 1.12
C VAL A 10 -31.63 5.01 1.45
N ASN A 11 -32.40 3.93 1.48
CA ASN A 11 -33.82 3.97 1.79
C ASN A 11 -34.09 4.49 3.22
N GLN A 12 -33.34 3.98 4.22
CA GLN A 12 -33.45 4.46 5.60
C GLN A 12 -33.17 5.96 5.72
N LYS A 13 -32.14 6.45 5.02
CA LYS A 13 -31.82 7.89 4.96
C LYS A 13 -32.98 8.68 4.35
N VAL A 14 -33.58 8.22 3.25
CA VAL A 14 -34.71 8.91 2.59
C VAL A 14 -35.95 8.94 3.48
N ILE A 15 -36.30 7.82 4.14
CA ILE A 15 -37.42 7.78 5.08
C ILE A 15 -37.20 8.77 6.23
N ARG A 16 -36.00 8.80 6.81
CA ARG A 16 -35.65 9.73 7.88
C ARG A 16 -35.66 11.19 7.39
N LEU A 17 -35.27 11.44 6.15
CA LEU A 17 -35.34 12.76 5.53
C LEU A 17 -36.79 13.25 5.42
N HIS A 18 -37.72 12.43 4.93
CA HIS A 18 -39.14 12.79 4.86
C HIS A 18 -39.80 12.90 6.24
N ALA A 19 -39.37 12.09 7.22
CA ALA A 19 -39.86 12.21 8.60
C ALA A 19 -39.39 13.51 9.27
N THR A 20 -38.14 13.93 9.01
CA THR A 20 -37.55 15.15 9.59
C THR A 20 -38.06 16.41 8.89
N PHE A 21 -38.19 16.34 7.57
CA PHE A 21 -38.60 17.44 6.69
C PHE A 21 -39.74 16.96 5.78
N PRO A 22 -41.01 17.03 6.24
CA PRO A 22 -42.15 16.48 5.49
C PRO A 22 -42.40 17.13 4.13
N THR A 23 -42.03 18.41 4.00
CA THR A 23 -42.19 19.21 2.78
C THR A 23 -40.91 19.28 1.96
N ASN A 24 -39.96 18.37 2.19
CA ASN A 24 -38.72 18.34 1.44
C ASN A 24 -38.95 18.11 -0.06
N ARG A 25 -37.98 18.55 -0.86
CA ARG A 25 -37.93 18.30 -2.29
C ARG A 25 -36.56 17.75 -2.65
N ILE A 26 -36.55 16.68 -3.43
CA ILE A 26 -35.33 16.06 -3.95
C ILE A 26 -35.33 16.27 -5.46
N GLU A 27 -34.30 16.95 -5.97
CA GLU A 27 -34.09 17.17 -7.39
C GLU A 27 -32.79 16.52 -7.83
N THR A 28 -32.81 15.84 -8.97
CA THR A 28 -31.61 15.23 -9.55
C THR A 28 -31.42 15.74 -10.97
N SER A 29 -30.17 16.02 -11.33
CA SER A 29 -29.80 16.52 -12.66
C SER A 29 -28.57 15.79 -13.18
N ILE A 30 -28.58 15.47 -14.47
CA ILE A 30 -27.42 14.91 -15.16
C ILE A 30 -26.47 16.06 -15.49
N ILE A 31 -25.22 15.97 -15.03
CA ILE A 31 -24.20 17.00 -15.27
C ILE A 31 -23.32 16.64 -16.46
N ASP A 32 -22.90 15.38 -16.51
CA ASP A 32 -22.12 14.85 -17.61
C ASP A 32 -22.53 13.41 -17.86
N TRP A 33 -22.71 13.06 -19.13
CA TRP A 33 -23.06 11.70 -19.53
C TRP A 33 -22.36 11.38 -20.84
N GLN A 34 -21.43 10.42 -20.76
CA GLN A 34 -20.65 9.98 -21.90
C GLN A 34 -20.80 8.47 -22.03
N PRO A 35 -21.81 7.99 -22.79
CA PRO A 35 -22.07 6.56 -22.94
C PRO A 35 -20.90 5.83 -23.61
N ASP A 36 -20.18 6.50 -24.53
CA ASP A 36 -19.03 5.91 -25.23
C ASP A 36 -17.87 5.58 -24.28
N LYS A 37 -17.65 6.43 -23.27
CA LYS A 37 -16.64 6.21 -22.22
C LYS A 37 -17.21 5.42 -21.03
N GLY A 38 -18.52 5.14 -21.04
CA GLY A 38 -19.20 4.37 -20.01
C GLY A 38 -19.23 5.04 -18.65
N TYR A 39 -19.35 6.37 -18.57
CA TYR A 39 -19.53 7.06 -17.28
C TYR A 39 -20.67 8.08 -17.29
N ILE A 40 -21.18 8.35 -16.08
CA ILE A 40 -22.22 9.34 -15.81
C ILE A 40 -21.91 10.07 -14.50
N LEU A 41 -22.20 11.37 -14.48
CA LEU A 41 -22.12 12.23 -13.31
C LEU A 41 -23.51 12.80 -13.02
N ILE A 42 -24.05 12.45 -11.87
CA ILE A 42 -25.34 12.93 -11.38
C ILE A 42 -25.13 13.89 -10.23
N GLU A 43 -25.83 15.02 -10.26
CA GLU A 43 -25.98 15.93 -9.14
C GLU A 43 -27.33 15.71 -8.46
N CYS A 44 -27.34 15.72 -7.13
CA CYS A 44 -28.56 15.72 -6.33
C CYS A 44 -28.60 16.97 -5.45
N ARG A 45 -29.73 17.69 -5.52
CA ARG A 45 -30.05 18.85 -4.70
C ARG A 45 -31.23 18.52 -3.81
N ILE A 46 -31.08 18.74 -2.50
CA ILE A 46 -32.16 18.53 -1.53
C ILE A 46 -32.50 19.87 -0.88
N PHE A 47 -33.80 20.16 -0.85
CA PHE A 47 -34.40 21.32 -0.19
C PHE A 47 -35.15 20.84 1.06
N ARG A 48 -35.08 21.60 2.16
CA ARG A 48 -35.77 21.20 3.42
C ARG A 48 -37.26 21.46 3.31
N ASN A 49 -37.65 22.56 2.67
CA ASN A 49 -39.04 22.92 2.40
C ASN A 49 -39.25 23.16 0.91
N TYR A 50 -40.50 23.04 0.46
CA TYR A 50 -40.90 23.28 -0.93
C TYR A 50 -40.63 24.72 -1.39
N GLU A 51 -40.76 25.68 -0.47
CA GLU A 51 -40.60 27.12 -0.72
C GLU A 51 -39.14 27.56 -0.74
N ASP A 52 -38.19 26.69 -0.33
CA ASP A 52 -36.78 27.05 -0.28
C ASP A 52 -36.24 27.27 -1.72
N GLU A 53 -35.77 28.48 -2.00
CA GLU A 53 -35.11 28.80 -3.28
C GLU A 53 -33.71 28.17 -3.40
N LYS A 54 -33.05 27.96 -2.25
CA LYS A 54 -31.68 27.45 -2.18
C LYS A 54 -31.65 26.03 -1.64
N PRO A 55 -30.88 25.13 -2.25
CA PRO A 55 -30.75 23.76 -1.74
C PRO A 55 -30.04 23.78 -0.39
N ALA A 56 -30.52 22.95 0.53
CA ALA A 56 -29.90 22.72 1.83
C ALA A 56 -28.61 21.88 1.70
N ALA A 57 -28.56 21.01 0.70
CA ALA A 57 -27.35 20.27 0.34
C ALA A 57 -27.29 19.99 -1.16
N ILE A 58 -26.07 19.89 -1.65
CA ILE A 58 -25.74 19.46 -3.01
C ILE A 58 -24.63 18.41 -2.88
N ASP A 59 -24.81 17.26 -3.53
CA ASP A 59 -23.75 16.25 -3.64
C ASP A 59 -23.81 15.59 -5.02
N TYR A 60 -22.73 14.91 -5.39
CA TYR A 60 -22.55 14.30 -6.69
C TYR A 60 -22.26 12.81 -6.56
N ALA A 61 -22.70 12.03 -7.54
CA ALA A 61 -22.33 10.63 -7.69
C ALA A 61 -21.75 10.38 -9.08
N HIS A 62 -20.63 9.66 -9.10
CA HIS A 62 -19.98 9.21 -10.30
C HIS A 62 -20.27 7.72 -10.50
N GLY A 63 -20.89 7.38 -11.63
CA GLY A 63 -21.14 6.01 -12.04
C GLY A 63 -20.26 5.65 -13.23
N MET A 64 -19.57 4.51 -13.16
CA MET A 64 -18.79 3.98 -14.28
C MET A 64 -19.25 2.57 -14.61
N VAL A 65 -19.75 2.34 -15.83
CA VAL A 65 -20.28 1.06 -16.32
C VAL A 65 -19.26 -0.07 -16.17
N GLY A 66 -17.97 0.23 -16.31
CA GLY A 66 -16.89 -0.73 -16.12
C GLY A 66 -16.78 -1.30 -14.69
N ALA A 67 -17.20 -0.54 -13.68
CA ALA A 67 -17.15 -0.95 -12.27
C ALA A 67 -18.36 -1.80 -11.85
N TYR A 68 -19.40 -1.89 -12.67
CA TYR A 68 -20.61 -2.66 -12.35
C TYR A 68 -20.48 -4.14 -12.76
N ASN A 69 -21.07 -5.01 -11.94
CA ASN A 69 -21.26 -6.43 -12.26
C ASN A 69 -22.03 -6.56 -13.60
N PRO A 70 -21.65 -7.45 -14.55
CA PRO A 70 -22.26 -7.50 -15.89
C PRO A 70 -23.79 -7.54 -15.93
N GLN A 71 -24.43 -8.22 -14.98
CA GLN A 71 -25.90 -8.28 -14.91
C GLN A 71 -26.54 -6.95 -14.49
N MET A 72 -25.81 -6.15 -13.70
CA MET A 72 -26.26 -4.88 -13.14
C MET A 72 -25.96 -3.68 -14.04
N LYS A 73 -25.08 -3.83 -15.03
CA LYS A 73 -24.66 -2.75 -15.95
C LYS A 73 -25.83 -2.05 -16.64
N ARG A 74 -26.97 -2.71 -16.81
CA ARG A 74 -28.17 -2.10 -17.43
C ARG A 74 -28.85 -1.04 -16.57
N TRP A 75 -28.60 -1.03 -15.26
CA TRP A 75 -29.20 -0.09 -14.29
C TRP A 75 -28.18 0.88 -13.68
N TYR A 76 -27.01 1.03 -14.30
CA TYR A 76 -25.94 1.86 -13.75
C TYR A 76 -26.37 3.32 -13.55
N VAL A 77 -27.29 3.82 -14.38
CA VAL A 77 -27.82 5.19 -14.26
C VAL A 77 -28.70 5.31 -13.01
N GLU A 78 -29.65 4.41 -12.84
CA GLU A 78 -30.59 4.36 -11.72
C GLU A 78 -29.88 4.16 -10.38
N ASP A 79 -28.86 3.31 -10.36
CA ASP A 79 -28.02 3.08 -9.18
C ASP A 79 -27.16 4.31 -8.85
N THR A 80 -26.68 5.03 -9.87
CA THR A 80 -25.93 6.28 -9.66
C THR A 80 -26.84 7.39 -9.13
N VAL A 81 -28.08 7.49 -9.62
CA VAL A 81 -29.09 8.43 -9.10
C VAL A 81 -29.39 8.14 -7.63
N SER A 82 -29.62 6.86 -7.29
CA SER A 82 -29.85 6.43 -5.91
C SER A 82 -28.67 6.77 -4.99
N SER A 83 -27.44 6.60 -5.49
CA SER A 83 -26.21 6.97 -4.78
C SER A 83 -26.11 8.47 -4.54
N ALA A 84 -26.46 9.31 -5.53
CA ALA A 84 -26.46 10.76 -5.40
C ALA A 84 -27.46 11.22 -4.32
N ILE A 85 -28.66 10.63 -4.30
CA ILE A 85 -29.68 10.89 -3.29
C ILE A 85 -29.19 10.51 -1.89
N GLY A 86 -28.63 9.31 -1.72
CA GLY A 86 -28.13 8.85 -0.42
C GLY A 86 -27.03 9.73 0.15
N ARG A 87 -26.10 10.18 -0.71
CA ARG A 87 -25.01 11.09 -0.31
C ARG A 87 -25.52 12.46 0.11
N CYS A 88 -26.43 13.03 -0.69
CA CYS A 88 -27.03 14.33 -0.39
C CYS A 88 -27.90 14.27 0.87
N ALA A 89 -28.69 13.21 1.05
CA ALA A 89 -29.51 12.99 2.25
C ALA A 89 -28.66 12.88 3.52
N SER A 90 -27.51 12.21 3.45
CA SER A 90 -26.52 12.16 4.55
C SER A 90 -26.04 13.54 4.98
N VAL A 91 -25.83 14.46 4.03
CA VAL A 91 -25.42 15.84 4.34
C VAL A 91 -26.55 16.62 5.01
N VAL A 92 -27.79 16.49 4.52
CA VAL A 92 -28.94 17.19 5.11
C VAL A 92 -29.25 16.69 6.53
N LEU A 93 -29.18 15.38 6.74
CA LEU A 93 -29.48 14.72 8.00
C LEU A 93 -28.33 14.76 9.02
N GLY A 94 -27.11 15.13 8.59
CA GLY A 94 -25.92 15.18 9.44
C GLY A 94 -25.48 13.80 9.94
N THR A 95 -25.45 12.77 9.08
CA THR A 95 -24.92 11.45 9.47
C THR A 95 -23.42 11.48 9.70
N GLU A 96 -22.93 10.71 10.67
CA GLU A 96 -21.49 10.57 10.92
C GLU A 96 -20.76 9.94 9.73
N THR A 97 -21.41 9.00 9.05
CA THR A 97 -20.87 8.33 7.86
C THR A 97 -21.64 8.74 6.60
N LYS A 98 -20.91 9.13 5.56
CA LYS A 98 -21.48 9.46 4.24
C LYS A 98 -21.79 8.21 3.39
N PRO A 99 -20.94 7.16 3.36
CA PRO A 99 -21.23 5.95 2.58
C PRO A 99 -22.55 5.27 3.00
N SER A 100 -23.18 4.54 2.09
CA SER A 100 -24.32 3.68 2.42
C SER A 100 -23.85 2.30 2.87
N LEU A 101 -24.71 1.60 3.61
CA LEU A 101 -24.45 0.24 4.04
C LEU A 101 -24.18 -0.69 2.85
N GLU A 102 -24.90 -0.53 1.72
CA GLU A 102 -24.70 -1.38 0.53
C GLU A 102 -23.30 -1.19 -0.07
N SER A 103 -22.78 0.05 -0.10
CA SER A 103 -21.42 0.32 -0.59
C SER A 103 -20.36 -0.29 0.33
N MET A 104 -20.55 -0.25 1.64
CA MET A 104 -19.59 -0.80 2.60
C MET A 104 -19.58 -2.32 2.64
N GLN A 105 -20.74 -2.96 2.40
CA GLN A 105 -20.82 -4.40 2.20
C GLN A 105 -19.98 -4.86 1.02
N GLN A 106 -19.98 -4.11 -0.08
CA GLN A 106 -19.13 -4.42 -1.23
C GLN A 106 -17.65 -4.36 -0.84
N VAL A 107 -17.25 -3.37 -0.04
CA VAL A 107 -15.87 -3.25 0.47
C VAL A 107 -15.49 -4.42 1.36
N GLU A 108 -16.38 -4.88 2.25
CA GLU A 108 -16.12 -6.04 3.11
C GLU A 108 -15.94 -7.34 2.31
N THR A 109 -16.69 -7.49 1.20
CA THR A 109 -16.59 -8.66 0.32
C THR A 109 -15.40 -8.61 -0.64
N MET A 110 -14.71 -7.47 -0.78
CA MET A 110 -13.50 -7.41 -1.61
C MET A 110 -12.39 -8.26 -0.99
N PRO A 111 -11.72 -9.13 -1.77
CA PRO A 111 -10.67 -9.98 -1.24
C PRO A 111 -9.55 -9.12 -0.64
N LYS A 112 -9.19 -9.38 0.62
CA LYS A 112 -8.13 -8.67 1.38
C LYS A 112 -6.77 -8.61 0.69
N ALA A 113 -6.54 -9.42 -0.36
CA ALA A 113 -5.35 -9.39 -1.19
C ALA A 113 -5.02 -7.99 -1.77
N PHE A 114 -5.99 -7.09 -1.89
CA PHE A 114 -5.75 -5.72 -2.37
C PHE A 114 -5.46 -4.69 -1.26
N ILE A 115 -5.57 -5.07 0.02
CA ILE A 115 -5.53 -4.13 1.15
C ILE A 115 -4.23 -4.25 1.95
N GLU A 116 -3.57 -5.42 1.96
CA GLU A 116 -2.37 -5.70 2.75
C GLU A 116 -1.31 -6.49 1.96
N GLU A 117 -0.97 -6.06 0.74
CA GLU A 117 0.30 -6.49 0.14
C GLU A 117 1.36 -5.42 0.38
N ASP A 118 2.12 -5.58 1.47
CA ASP A 118 3.43 -4.92 1.55
C ASP A 118 4.29 -5.48 0.41
N LEU A 119 4.37 -4.73 -0.67
CA LEU A 119 5.15 -5.06 -1.86
C LEU A 119 6.63 -5.30 -1.54
N TRP A 120 7.13 -4.80 -0.39
CA TRP A 120 8.49 -5.01 0.10
C TRP A 120 8.65 -6.26 0.98
N ALA A 121 7.56 -6.85 1.46
CA ALA A 121 7.59 -8.09 2.24
C ALA A 121 7.53 -9.35 1.36
N LYS A 122 7.25 -9.22 0.06
CA LYS A 122 7.28 -10.35 -0.87
C LYS A 122 8.72 -10.80 -1.11
N PRO A 123 9.07 -12.08 -0.91
CA PRO A 123 10.36 -12.58 -1.32
C PRO A 123 10.49 -12.41 -2.83
N PHE A 124 11.64 -11.89 -3.28
CA PHE A 124 11.95 -11.59 -4.69
C PHE A 124 11.87 -12.80 -5.63
N SER A 125 11.59 -13.98 -5.09
CA SER A 125 11.57 -15.29 -5.74
C SER A 125 10.17 -15.79 -6.10
N GLU A 126 9.11 -15.00 -5.91
CA GLU A 126 7.75 -15.43 -6.31
C GLU A 126 7.58 -15.47 -7.84
N ASP A 127 6.75 -16.42 -8.30
CA ASP A 127 6.53 -16.82 -9.69
C ASP A 127 6.13 -15.63 -10.59
N GLY A 128 7.13 -15.07 -11.27
CA GLY A 128 6.96 -13.96 -12.21
C GLY A 128 8.28 -13.36 -12.69
N PHE A 129 9.33 -13.48 -11.87
CA PHE A 129 10.69 -13.02 -12.20
C PHE A 129 11.68 -14.19 -12.25
N ALA A 130 11.46 -15.15 -13.14
CA ALA A 130 12.44 -16.22 -13.42
C ALA A 130 13.84 -15.68 -13.72
N THR A 131 13.92 -14.46 -14.24
CA THR A 131 15.16 -13.71 -14.53
C THR A 131 15.94 -13.27 -13.30
N ALA A 132 15.30 -13.01 -12.16
CA ALA A 132 16.02 -12.56 -10.96
C ALA A 132 16.78 -13.73 -10.32
N GLN A 133 16.11 -14.88 -10.17
CA GLN A 133 16.72 -16.11 -9.66
C GLN A 133 17.86 -16.58 -10.58
N SER A 134 17.61 -16.62 -11.90
CA SER A 134 18.63 -17.01 -12.87
C SER A 134 19.81 -16.03 -12.91
N SER A 135 19.58 -14.73 -12.70
CA SER A 135 20.66 -13.73 -12.62
C SER A 135 21.52 -13.94 -11.38
N MET A 136 20.91 -14.28 -10.23
CA MET A 136 21.67 -14.61 -9.02
C MET A 136 22.51 -15.88 -9.20
N ASP A 137 21.97 -16.90 -9.87
CA ASP A 137 22.70 -18.14 -10.19
C ASP A 137 23.80 -17.90 -11.25
N GLU A 138 23.57 -17.01 -12.22
CA GLU A 138 24.57 -16.61 -13.21
C GLU A 138 25.68 -15.75 -12.59
N ILE A 139 25.36 -14.84 -11.66
CA ILE A 139 26.34 -14.11 -10.86
C ILE A 139 27.18 -15.08 -10.02
N LYS A 140 26.53 -16.04 -9.35
CA LYS A 140 27.24 -17.03 -8.53
C LYS A 140 28.18 -17.89 -9.36
N SER A 141 27.77 -18.28 -10.56
CA SER A 141 28.58 -19.13 -11.46
C SER A 141 29.66 -18.38 -12.24
N LYS A 142 29.40 -17.14 -12.70
CA LYS A 142 30.35 -16.36 -13.53
C LYS A 142 31.25 -15.42 -12.76
N LEU A 143 30.78 -14.85 -11.65
CA LEU A 143 31.56 -13.88 -10.85
C LEU A 143 32.27 -14.51 -9.66
N GLY A 144 32.10 -15.82 -9.41
CA GLY A 144 32.77 -16.51 -8.31
C GLY A 144 32.47 -15.86 -6.95
N GLY A 145 31.24 -15.36 -6.80
CA GLY A 145 30.77 -14.69 -5.59
C GLY A 145 30.70 -15.69 -4.44
N GLU A 146 31.82 -15.94 -3.79
CA GLU A 146 31.81 -16.48 -2.44
C GLU A 146 31.15 -15.44 -1.53
N ILE A 147 30.23 -15.92 -0.69
CA ILE A 147 29.75 -15.14 0.46
C ILE A 147 30.97 -15.01 1.38
N LEU A 148 31.77 -13.98 1.16
CA LEU A 148 32.85 -13.62 2.07
C LEU A 148 32.21 -13.33 3.42
N SER A 149 32.58 -14.09 4.45
CA SER A 149 32.10 -13.83 5.80
C SER A 149 32.43 -12.38 6.16
N GLU A 150 31.44 -11.68 6.71
CA GLU A 150 31.58 -10.27 7.06
C GLU A 150 32.84 -10.04 7.89
N ALA A 151 33.56 -8.95 7.59
CA ALA A 151 34.77 -8.59 8.33
C ALA A 151 34.44 -8.46 9.82
N PRO A 152 35.30 -8.98 10.72
CA PRO A 152 35.05 -8.96 12.15
C PRO A 152 34.81 -7.53 12.64
N ILE A 153 33.80 -7.38 13.49
CA ILE A 153 33.40 -6.11 14.06
C ILE A 153 34.11 -5.98 15.42
N CYS A 154 34.81 -4.86 15.62
CA CYS A 154 35.32 -4.47 16.94
C CYS A 154 34.39 -3.41 17.55
N ALA A 155 34.62 -3.02 18.81
CA ALA A 155 33.82 -1.96 19.47
C ALA A 155 33.82 -0.62 18.72
N HIS A 156 34.74 -0.43 17.77
CA HIS A 156 34.91 0.78 16.96
C HIS A 156 34.48 0.60 15.49
N GLY A 157 33.79 -0.49 15.14
CA GLY A 157 33.26 -0.76 13.79
C GLY A 157 34.00 -1.88 13.04
N HIS A 158 33.75 -1.97 11.73
CA HIS A 158 34.36 -2.99 10.86
C HIS A 158 35.88 -2.85 10.82
N MET A 159 36.60 -3.95 11.07
CA MET A 159 38.05 -3.95 11.04
C MET A 159 38.59 -3.97 9.60
N LEU A 160 39.60 -3.15 9.32
CA LEU A 160 40.22 -3.05 7.99
C LEU A 160 41.13 -4.26 7.74
N LEU A 161 41.01 -4.87 6.56
CA LEU A 161 41.90 -5.93 6.12
C LEU A 161 43.26 -5.34 5.68
N LYS A 162 44.34 -5.81 6.29
CA LYS A 162 45.72 -5.55 5.85
C LYS A 162 46.32 -6.85 5.33
N GLU A 163 46.67 -6.85 4.06
CA GLU A 163 47.39 -7.93 3.39
C GLU A 163 48.63 -7.40 2.68
N GLY A 164 49.67 -8.23 2.59
CA GLY A 164 50.91 -7.87 1.93
C GLY A 164 52.05 -8.84 2.22
N THR A 165 53.24 -8.51 1.72
CA THR A 165 54.47 -9.28 1.99
C THR A 165 55.30 -8.54 3.03
N ALA A 166 55.61 -9.20 4.15
CA ALA A 166 56.49 -8.62 5.15
C ALA A 166 57.92 -8.47 4.59
N LYS A 167 58.75 -7.61 5.20
CA LYS A 167 60.17 -7.44 4.81
C LYS A 167 60.97 -8.75 4.86
N THR A 168 60.47 -9.75 5.59
CA THR A 168 61.00 -11.11 5.72
C THR A 168 60.50 -12.08 4.63
N GLY A 169 59.78 -11.60 3.62
CA GLY A 169 59.31 -12.40 2.48
C GLY A 169 58.07 -13.27 2.76
N LYS A 170 57.57 -13.29 3.99
CA LYS A 170 56.36 -14.06 4.35
C LYS A 170 55.10 -13.22 4.08
N PRO A 171 54.07 -13.80 3.44
CA PRO A 171 52.78 -13.13 3.29
C PRO A 171 52.10 -13.00 4.64
N TYR A 172 51.48 -11.85 4.91
CA TYR A 172 50.66 -11.61 6.08
C TYR A 172 49.25 -11.18 5.67
N ARG A 173 48.26 -11.56 6.47
CA ARG A 173 46.88 -11.11 6.36
C ARG A 173 46.33 -10.89 7.76
N GLY A 174 45.66 -9.77 8.01
CA GLY A 174 45.11 -9.48 9.33
C GLY A 174 44.06 -8.39 9.32
N HIS A 175 43.11 -8.46 10.24
CA HIS A 175 42.14 -7.40 10.49
C HIS A 175 42.66 -6.47 11.59
N VAL A 176 42.62 -5.16 11.34
CA VAL A 176 43.05 -4.12 12.29
C VAL A 176 41.93 -3.14 12.58
N CYS A 177 41.91 -2.62 13.82
CA CYS A 177 40.97 -1.59 14.23
C CYS A 177 41.21 -0.26 13.47
N VAL A 178 40.14 0.49 13.19
CA VAL A 178 40.16 1.75 12.41
C VAL A 178 40.50 2.96 13.29
N GLU A 179 40.43 2.82 14.62
CA GLU A 179 40.70 3.89 15.57
C GLU A 179 42.10 4.49 15.38
N LYS A 180 42.23 5.82 15.42
CA LYS A 180 43.50 6.53 15.18
C LYS A 180 44.35 6.62 16.45
N VAL A 181 43.73 6.60 17.62
CA VAL A 181 44.43 6.68 18.91
C VAL A 181 44.90 5.28 19.33
N LYS A 182 46.23 5.05 19.32
CA LYS A 182 46.84 3.74 19.65
C LYS A 182 46.39 3.15 20.99
N ALA A 183 46.08 3.99 21.99
CA ALA A 183 45.64 3.53 23.31
C ALA A 183 44.24 2.89 23.31
N ASN A 184 43.40 3.25 22.33
CA ASN A 184 42.02 2.76 22.23
C ASN A 184 41.86 1.70 21.12
N GLN A 185 42.94 1.32 20.43
CA GLN A 185 42.88 0.31 19.38
C GLN A 185 42.68 -1.09 19.98
N CYS A 186 41.67 -1.81 19.51
CA CYS A 186 41.49 -3.23 19.82
C CYS A 186 42.66 -4.05 19.25
N SER A 187 43.01 -5.16 19.92
CA SER A 187 44.04 -6.09 19.45
C SER A 187 43.72 -6.58 18.02
N PRO A 188 44.71 -6.55 17.11
CA PRO A 188 44.52 -7.00 15.74
C PRO A 188 44.35 -8.53 15.68
N ILE A 189 43.57 -9.00 14.71
CA ILE A 189 43.38 -10.43 14.43
C ILE A 189 44.26 -10.78 13.24
N TRP A 190 45.33 -11.55 13.47
CA TRP A 190 46.24 -11.99 12.41
C TRP A 190 45.84 -13.37 11.90
N TYR A 191 46.13 -13.64 10.63
CA TYR A 191 45.94 -14.94 9.99
C TYR A 191 47.29 -15.50 9.53
N VAL A 192 47.43 -16.82 9.62
CA VAL A 192 48.55 -17.59 9.09
C VAL A 192 48.06 -18.45 7.94
N LEU A 193 48.86 -18.53 6.87
CA LEU A 193 48.57 -19.39 5.73
C LEU A 193 48.84 -20.86 6.13
N GLY A 194 47.79 -21.68 6.18
CA GLY A 194 47.92 -23.12 6.39
C GLY A 194 48.49 -23.84 5.17
N SER A 195 48.95 -25.09 5.35
CA SER A 195 49.40 -25.97 4.27
C SER A 195 48.34 -26.19 3.17
N ASP A 196 47.07 -25.96 3.51
CA ASP A 196 45.89 -26.16 2.65
C ASP A 196 45.62 -24.94 1.75
N GLY A 197 46.48 -23.92 1.77
CA GLY A 197 46.32 -22.67 1.02
C GLY A 197 45.27 -21.72 1.61
N GLN A 198 44.62 -22.08 2.72
CA GLN A 198 43.63 -21.26 3.40
C GLN A 198 44.23 -20.50 4.59
N TRP A 199 43.73 -19.27 4.81
CA TRP A 199 44.12 -18.42 5.94
C TRP A 199 43.36 -18.82 7.19
N LYS A 200 44.08 -19.22 8.25
CA LYS A 200 43.51 -19.56 9.57
C LYS A 200 43.91 -18.49 10.58
N VAL A 201 43.01 -18.14 11.50
CA VAL A 201 43.30 -17.16 12.56
C VAL A 201 44.50 -17.66 13.37
N GLN A 202 45.48 -16.80 13.58
CA GLN A 202 46.59 -17.03 14.48
C GLN A 202 46.06 -16.93 15.90
N LEU A 203 45.86 -18.08 16.55
CA LEU A 203 45.61 -18.16 17.99
C LEU A 203 46.86 -17.73 18.78
#